data_AF-A0A1X7SWI9-F1
#
_entry.id   AF-A0A1X7SWI9-F1
#
_cell.length_a   1.000
_cell.length_b   1.000
_cell.length_c   1.000
_cell.angle_alpha   90.00
_cell.angle_beta   90.00
_cell.angle_gamma   90.00
#
_symmetry.space_group_name_H-M   'P 1'
#
loop_
_entity.id
_entity.type
_entity.pdbx_description
1 polymer ?
#
loop_
_entity_poly.entity_id
_entity_poly.type
_entity_poly.pdbx_seq_one_letter_code
_entity_poly.pdbx_strand_id
1 'polypeptide(L)'
;IVAKSYQSIGLLRRAFPVSTPIKTKKLLFLSLVIPKLTYCSPIWRPNLIKDITTLERVQRRATKYILNDYSSDYKSRLISLQILPL
;
A
#
# COMPACT_ATOMS: atom_id res chain seq x y z
N ILE A 1 13.29 2.53 -3.69
CA ILE A 1 12.28 1.64 -3.05
C ILE A 1 10.87 1.99 -3.50
N VAL A 2 10.41 3.24 -3.30
CA VAL A 2 9.08 3.74 -3.67
C VAL A 2 8.68 3.43 -5.13
N ALA A 3 9.57 3.68 -6.10
CA ALA A 3 9.30 3.37 -7.51
C ALA A 3 9.03 1.87 -7.79
N LYS A 4 9.80 0.97 -7.17
CA LYS A 4 9.59 -0.49 -7.28
C LYS A 4 8.28 -0.93 -6.62
N SER A 5 7.87 -0.28 -5.53
CA SER A 5 6.57 -0.51 -4.89
C SER A 5 5.42 -0.08 -5.81
N TYR A 6 5.53 1.07 -6.47
CA TYR A 6 4.55 1.51 -7.46
C TYR A 6 4.45 0.57 -8.67
N GLN A 7 5.58 0.07 -9.17
CA GLN A 7 5.59 -0.95 -10.22
C GLN A 7 4.88 -2.23 -9.77
N SER A 8 5.12 -2.69 -8.53
CA SER A 8 4.46 -3.87 -7.96
C SER A 8 2.94 -3.67 -7.84
N ILE A 9 2.49 -2.50 -7.37
CA ILE A 9 1.05 -2.15 -7.33
C ILE A 9 0.45 -2.10 -8.74
N GLY A 10 1.16 -1.51 -9.70
CA GLY A 10 0.73 -1.45 -11.09
C GLY A 10 0.58 -2.85 -11.71
N LEU A 11 1.50 -3.75 -11.41
CA LEU A 11 1.41 -5.16 -11.83
C LEU A 11 0.23 -5.85 -11.16
N LEU A 12 0.05 -5.70 -9.84
CA LEU A 12 -1.10 -6.25 -9.12
C LEU A 12 -2.43 -5.75 -9.69
N ARG A 13 -2.51 -4.49 -10.10
CA ARG A 13 -3.71 -3.90 -10.70
C ARG A 13 -4.03 -4.43 -12.10
N ARG A 14 -3.00 -4.87 -12.85
CA ARG A 14 -3.18 -5.51 -14.17
C ARG A 14 -3.49 -7.00 -14.05
N ALA A 15 -2.84 -7.68 -13.11
CA ALA A 15 -2.99 -9.12 -12.90
C ALA A 15 -4.31 -9.48 -12.21
N PHE A 16 -4.79 -8.63 -11.29
CA PHE A 16 -6.01 -8.88 -10.53
C PHE A 16 -7.06 -7.81 -10.85
N PRO A 17 -8.13 -8.13 -11.58
CA PRO A 17 -9.17 -7.15 -11.91
C PRO A 17 -10.01 -6.75 -10.69
N VAL A 18 -10.90 -5.77 -10.86
CA VAL A 18 -11.76 -5.26 -9.78
C VAL A 18 -12.60 -6.37 -9.15
N SER A 19 -13.00 -7.38 -9.93
CA SER A 19 -13.77 -8.56 -9.50
C SER A 19 -13.07 -9.44 -8.45
N THR A 20 -11.75 -9.32 -8.25
CA THR A 20 -11.04 -10.15 -7.27
C THR A 20 -11.42 -9.76 -5.84
N PRO A 21 -11.63 -10.73 -4.93
CA PRO A 21 -11.99 -10.46 -3.54
C PRO A 21 -10.99 -9.53 -2.84
N ILE A 22 -11.53 -8.61 -2.04
CA ILE A 22 -10.76 -7.62 -1.27
C ILE A 22 -9.73 -8.32 -0.36
N LYS A 23 -10.10 -9.45 0.25
CA LYS A 23 -9.22 -10.26 1.11
C LYS A 23 -7.98 -10.73 0.35
N THR A 24 -8.12 -11.19 -0.88
CA THR A 24 -7.00 -11.66 -1.71
C THR A 24 -6.09 -10.49 -2.09
N LYS A 25 -6.65 -9.36 -2.51
CA LYS A 25 -5.88 -8.14 -2.81
C LYS A 25 -5.11 -7.63 -1.59
N LYS A 26 -5.73 -7.66 -0.40
CA LYS A 26 -5.08 -7.33 0.88
C LYS A 26 -3.89 -8.25 1.13
N LEU A 27 -4.07 -9.56 1.01
CA LEU A 27 -3.01 -10.55 1.25
C LEU A 27 -1.83 -10.37 0.30
N LEU A 28 -2.10 -10.12 -0.99
CA LEU A 28 -1.07 -9.80 -1.99
C LEU A 28 -0.31 -8.51 -1.65
N PHE A 29 -1.01 -7.46 -1.21
CA PHE A 29 -0.37 -6.22 -0.80
C PHE A 29 0.53 -6.42 0.42
N LEU A 30 0.04 -7.13 1.44
CA LEU A 30 0.79 -7.44 2.66
C LEU A 30 2.00 -8.34 2.41
N SER A 31 1.97 -9.23 1.43
CA SER A 31 3.07 -10.16 1.13
C SER A 31 4.11 -9.59 0.16
N LEU A 32 3.68 -8.83 -0.85
CA LEU A 32 4.57 -8.38 -1.93
C LEU A 32 5.03 -6.93 -1.78
N VAL A 33 4.21 -6.06 -1.18
CA VAL A 33 4.49 -4.62 -1.14
C VAL A 33 4.95 -4.18 0.24
N ILE A 34 4.31 -4.63 1.32
CA ILE A 34 4.69 -4.26 2.68
C ILE A 34 6.15 -4.64 3.00
N PRO A 35 6.64 -5.87 2.76
CA PRO A 35 8.05 -6.22 3.03
C PRO A 35 9.03 -5.37 2.23
N LYS A 36 8.68 -4.96 1.02
CA LYS A 36 9.52 -4.05 0.22
C LYS A 36 9.57 -2.64 0.79
N LEU A 37 8.51 -2.19 1.47
CA LEU A 37 8.45 -0.88 2.12
C LEU A 37 9.13 -0.91 3.50
N THR A 38 8.91 -1.97 4.28
CA THR A 38 9.44 -2.10 5.64
C THR A 38 10.90 -2.54 5.66
N TYR A 39 11.27 -3.53 4.83
CA TYR A 39 12.59 -4.15 4.88
C TYR A 39 13.62 -3.49 3.97
N CYS A 40 13.23 -3.02 2.78
CA CYS A 40 14.16 -2.37 1.87
C CYS A 40 14.40 -0.89 2.19
N SER A 41 13.79 -0.32 3.23
CA SER A 41 14.17 0.99 3.73
C SER A 41 15.47 0.84 4.55
N PRO A 42 16.62 1.40 4.15
CA PRO A 42 17.81 1.49 5.01
C PRO A 42 17.56 2.32 6.28
N ILE A 43 16.36 2.89 6.39
CA ILE A 43 15.91 3.87 7.36
C ILE A 43 14.67 3.26 8.04
N TRP A 44 14.89 2.42 9.05
CA TRP A 44 13.80 1.95 9.92
C TRP A 44 13.20 3.11 10.74
N ARG A 45 13.88 4.28 10.72
CA ARG A 45 13.40 5.58 11.20
C ARG A 45 13.73 6.67 10.18
N PRO A 46 12.77 7.08 9.33
CA PRO A 46 12.98 8.18 8.41
C PRO A 46 13.12 9.49 9.17
N ASN A 47 14.32 10.05 9.16
CA ASN A 47 14.60 11.34 9.78
C ASN A 47 14.00 12.50 8.98
N LEU A 48 13.68 12.28 7.70
CA LEU A 48 13.05 13.26 6.83
C LEU A 48 11.55 13.01 6.71
N ILE A 49 10.75 14.03 7.02
CA ILE A 49 9.28 14.02 6.84
C ILE A 49 8.90 13.66 5.39
N LYS A 50 9.72 14.10 4.42
CA LYS A 50 9.50 13.79 2.99
C LYS A 50 9.46 12.28 2.74
N ASP A 51 10.34 11.51 3.36
CA ASP A 51 10.41 10.06 3.15
C ASP A 51 9.16 9.37 3.73
N ILE A 52 8.74 9.76 4.94
CA ILE A 52 7.48 9.30 5.56
C ILE A 52 6.30 9.56 4.63
N THR A 53 6.15 10.80 4.15
CA THR A 53 5.04 11.15 3.26
C THR A 53 5.07 10.37 1.94
N THR A 54 6.24 10.00 1.44
CA THR A 54 6.34 9.18 0.22
C THR A 54 5.94 7.73 0.46
N LEU A 55 6.29 7.15 1.61
CA LEU A 55 5.87 5.81 2.00
C LEU A 55 4.36 5.75 2.23
N GLU A 56 3.80 6.71 2.96
CA GLU A 56 2.35 6.82 3.16
C GLU A 56 1.58 6.98 1.84
N ARG A 57 2.13 7.73 0.87
CA ARG A 57 1.50 7.90 -0.44
C ARG A 57 1.34 6.56 -1.17
N VAL A 58 2.34 5.68 -1.08
CA VAL A 58 2.27 4.33 -1.66
C VAL A 58 1.15 3.54 -0.99
N GLN A 59 1.08 3.56 0.34
CA GLN A 59 0.04 2.86 1.09
C GLN A 59 -1.36 3.42 0.79
N ARG A 60 -1.53 4.75 0.76
CA ARG A 60 -2.77 5.42 0.38
C ARG A 60 -3.27 4.99 -1.01
N ARG A 61 -2.36 4.85 -1.99
CA ARG A 61 -2.73 4.44 -3.35
C ARG A 61 -3.11 2.96 -3.39
N ALA A 62 -2.42 2.12 -2.63
CA ALA A 62 -2.74 0.70 -2.55
C ALA A 62 -4.09 0.45 -1.86
N THR A 63 -4.39 1.13 -0.75
CA THR A 63 -5.67 0.94 -0.04
C THR A 63 -6.87 1.37 -0.87
N LYS A 64 -6.74 2.43 -1.69
CA LYS A 64 -7.78 2.79 -2.69
C LYS A 64 -8.03 1.67 -3.68
N TYR A 65 -6.97 1.05 -4.20
CA TYR A 65 -7.09 -0.05 -5.15
C TYR A 65 -7.71 -1.31 -4.51
N ILE A 66 -7.32 -1.65 -3.29
CA ILE A 66 -7.80 -2.85 -2.58
C ILE A 66 -9.30 -2.74 -2.29
N LEU A 67 -9.75 -1.59 -1.77
CA LEU A 67 -11.15 -1.36 -1.42
C LEU A 67 -12.01 -0.90 -2.61
N ASN A 68 -11.37 -0.51 -3.71
CA ASN A 68 -11.97 0.19 -4.85
C ASN A 68 -12.79 1.43 -4.46
N ASP A 69 -12.49 2.00 -3.30
CA ASP A 69 -13.18 3.15 -2.73
C ASP A 69 -12.25 4.37 -2.78
N TYR A 70 -12.72 5.40 -3.49
CA TYR A 70 -12.04 6.66 -3.70
C TYR A 70 -12.65 7.81 -2.89
N SER A 71 -13.78 7.56 -2.21
CA SER A 71 -14.52 8.56 -1.45
C SER A 71 -14.14 8.56 0.03
N SER A 72 -13.74 7.43 0.60
CA SER A 72 -13.47 7.33 2.04
C SER A 72 -12.12 7.89 2.49
N ASP A 73 -12.12 8.40 3.72
CA ASP A 73 -10.92 8.86 4.42
C ASP A 73 -9.87 7.76 4.56
N TYR A 74 -8.60 8.17 4.57
CA TYR A 74 -7.48 7.25 4.67
C TYR A 74 -7.52 6.42 5.97
N LYS A 75 -7.89 7.05 7.09
CA LYS A 75 -8.02 6.37 8.40
C LYS A 75 -9.09 5.28 8.34
N SER A 76 -10.26 5.58 7.79
CA SER A 76 -11.38 4.62 7.65
C SER A 76 -10.98 3.42 6.80
N ARG A 77 -10.25 3.65 5.70
CA ARG A 77 -9.70 2.58 4.85
C ARG A 77 -8.67 1.71 5.58
N LEU A 78 -7.80 2.31 6.41
CA LEU A 78 -6.84 1.56 7.22
C LEU A 78 -7.55 0.69 8.27
N ILE A 79 -8.58 1.20 8.92
CA ILE A 79 -9.36 0.46 9.92
C ILE A 79 -10.07 -0.73 9.26
N SER A 80 -10.75 -0.50 8.13
CA SER A 80 -11.41 -1.55 7.35
C SER A 80 -10.45 -2.65 6.91
N LEU A 81 -9.23 -2.26 6.52
CA LEU A 81 -8.20 -3.20 6.09
C LEU A 81 -7.36 -3.76 7.24
N GLN A 82 -7.50 -3.25 8.48
CA GLN A 82 -6.65 -3.59 9.63
C GLN A 82 -5.15 -3.57 9.29
N ILE A 83 -4.67 -2.46 8.73
CA ILE A 83 -3.26 -2.27 8.37
C ILE A 83 -2.68 -1.10 9.17
N LEU A 84 -1.45 -1.24 9.66
CA LEU A 84 -0.73 -0.16 10.35
C LEU A 84 -0.35 0.97 9.38
N PRO A 85 -0.47 2.25 9.77
CA PRO A 85 0.07 3.36 9.00
C PRO A 85 1.61 3.31 9.01
N LEU A 86 2.22 3.57 7.84
CA LEU A 86 3.67 3.68 7.63
C LEU A 86 4.17 5.13 7.70
#